data_AF-A0A0D0D789-F1
#
_entry.id   AF-A0A0D0D789-F1
#
_cell.length_a   1.000
_cell.length_b   1.000
_cell.length_c   1.000
_cell.angle_alpha   90.00
_cell.angle_beta   90.00
_cell.angle_gamma   90.00
#
_symmetry.space_group_name_H-M   'P 1'
#
loop_
_entity.id
_entity.type
_entity.pdbx_description
1 polymer ?
#
loop_
_entity_poly.entity_id
_entity_poly.type
_entity_poly.pdbx_seq_one_letter_code
_entity_poly.pdbx_strand_id
1 'polypeptide(L)'
;CRFDLNGSPCNKWVIGDRVRVAQHLRQHHWIQTDSTGHASCLWDNCTHSKPIKRENLARHVVMHLGVKWKCGHCSEMFSRDDAVQRHIERVFHGMGDVPEAEVIPGREACAPDEPPIKRPRTA
;
A
#
# COMPACT_ATOMS: atom_id res chain seq x y z
N CYS A 1 -0.58 -10.47 -4.20
CA CYS A 1 -1.95 -9.94 -4.37
C CYS A 1 -2.92 -11.08 -4.10
N ARG A 2 -3.78 -10.96 -3.08
CA ARG A 2 -4.80 -11.97 -2.75
C ARG A 2 -6.21 -11.52 -3.12
N PHE A 3 -6.34 -10.68 -4.13
CA PHE A 3 -7.65 -10.39 -4.70
C PHE A 3 -8.20 -11.67 -5.32
N ASP A 4 -9.36 -12.10 -4.87
CA ASP A 4 -10.07 -13.27 -5.38
C ASP A 4 -11.01 -12.82 -6.50
N LEU A 5 -10.82 -13.40 -7.68
CA LEU A 5 -11.76 -13.24 -8.79
C LEU A 5 -12.42 -14.60 -9.01
N ASN A 6 -13.63 -14.75 -8.46
CA ASN A 6 -14.47 -15.91 -8.71
C ASN A 6 -13.83 -17.25 -8.27
N GLY A 7 -13.23 -17.27 -7.08
CA GLY A 7 -12.61 -18.45 -6.46
C GLY A 7 -11.18 -18.74 -6.91
N SER A 8 -10.55 -17.82 -7.64
CA SER A 8 -9.14 -17.90 -8.03
C SER A 8 -8.36 -16.69 -7.51
N PRO A 9 -7.39 -16.89 -6.60
CA PRO A 9 -6.57 -15.81 -6.09
C PRO A 9 -5.58 -15.33 -7.16
N CYS A 10 -5.39 -14.01 -7.26
CA CYS A 10 -4.52 -13.38 -8.26
C CYS A 10 -3.07 -13.86 -8.22
N ASN A 11 -2.51 -14.06 -7.03
CA ASN A 11 -1.13 -14.48 -6.74
C ASN A 11 0.00 -13.63 -7.35
N LYS A 12 -0.28 -12.57 -8.12
CA LYS A 12 0.73 -11.64 -8.63
C LYS A 12 1.35 -10.79 -7.52
N TRP A 13 2.64 -10.52 -7.65
CA TRP A 13 3.35 -9.57 -6.79
C TRP A 13 2.83 -8.15 -6.98
N VAL A 14 2.64 -7.42 -5.88
CA VAL A 14 2.33 -6.00 -5.91
C VAL A 14 3.04 -5.31 -4.75
N ILE A 15 3.73 -4.21 -5.05
CA ILE A 15 4.37 -3.38 -4.04
C ILE A 15 3.29 -2.61 -3.29
N GLY A 16 3.47 -2.48 -1.98
CA GLY A 16 2.62 -1.77 -1.03
C GLY A 16 2.45 -0.25 -1.23
N ASP A 17 2.57 0.23 -2.47
CA ASP A 17 2.43 1.63 -2.84
C ASP A 17 1.05 1.89 -3.45
N ARG A 18 0.42 3.01 -3.10
CA ARG A 18 -0.94 3.36 -3.57
C ARG A 18 -1.00 3.42 -5.09
N VAL A 19 0.01 3.97 -5.75
CA VAL A 19 0.01 4.17 -7.22
C VAL A 19 0.18 2.82 -7.92
N ARG A 20 1.13 2.00 -7.47
CA ARG A 20 1.36 0.65 -7.99
C ARG A 20 0.17 -0.28 -7.74
N VAL A 21 -0.44 -0.22 -6.56
CA VAL A 21 -1.68 -0.95 -6.27
C VAL A 21 -2.81 -0.49 -7.18
N ALA A 22 -3.03 0.81 -7.34
CA ALA A 22 -4.09 1.32 -8.21
C ALA A 22 -3.88 0.92 -9.69
N GLN A 23 -2.63 0.92 -10.16
CA GLN A 23 -2.29 0.43 -11.50
C GLN A 23 -2.54 -1.08 -11.62
N HIS A 24 -2.06 -1.87 -10.67
CA HIS A 24 -2.26 -3.32 -10.62
C HIS A 24 -3.74 -3.69 -10.65
N LEU A 25 -4.55 -3.04 -9.82
CA LEU A 25 -6.00 -3.23 -9.79
C LEU A 25 -6.62 -2.95 -11.16
N ARG A 26 -6.27 -1.84 -11.82
CA ARG A 26 -6.81 -1.51 -13.15
C ARG A 26 -6.40 -2.47 -14.26
N GLN A 27 -5.20 -3.04 -14.20
CA GLN A 27 -4.64 -3.87 -15.27
C GLN A 27 -4.98 -5.35 -15.11
N HIS A 28 -5.15 -5.82 -13.88
CA HIS A 28 -5.34 -7.24 -13.59
C HIS A 28 -6.71 -7.58 -13.01
N HIS A 29 -7.46 -6.58 -12.52
CA HIS A 29 -8.73 -6.78 -11.87
C HIS A 29 -9.83 -5.93 -12.51
N TRP A 30 -10.88 -6.60 -12.97
CA TRP A 30 -12.07 -5.90 -13.43
C TRP A 30 -13.00 -5.62 -12.25
N ILE A 31 -12.77 -4.48 -11.59
CA ILE A 31 -13.56 -4.07 -10.42
C ILE A 31 -14.92 -3.52 -10.87
N GLN A 32 -15.98 -4.22 -10.48
CA GLN A 32 -17.35 -3.77 -10.67
C GLN A 32 -17.72 -2.68 -9.66
N THR A 33 -18.33 -1.60 -10.15
CA THR A 33 -18.87 -0.51 -9.34
C THR A 33 -20.38 -0.43 -9.48
N ASP A 34 -21.06 -0.02 -8.42
CA ASP A 34 -22.48 0.33 -8.45
C ASP A 34 -22.76 1.66 -9.17
N SER A 35 -24.04 2.05 -9.23
CA SER A 35 -24.50 3.30 -9.84
C SER A 35 -23.92 4.58 -9.19
N THR A 36 -23.35 4.45 -7.99
CA THR A 36 -22.74 5.54 -7.23
C THR A 36 -21.21 5.52 -7.25
N GLY A 37 -20.60 4.57 -7.98
CA GLY A 37 -19.15 4.44 -8.09
C GLY A 37 -18.47 3.73 -6.92
N HIS A 38 -19.21 3.01 -6.07
CA HIS A 38 -18.64 2.21 -5.00
C HIS A 38 -18.44 0.76 -5.45
N ALA A 39 -17.38 0.13 -4.96
CA ALA A 39 -17.00 -1.24 -5.24
C ALA A 39 -16.77 -2.02 -3.95
N SER A 40 -17.14 -3.30 -3.95
CA SER A 40 -16.80 -4.21 -2.87
C SER A 40 -15.34 -4.66 -2.98
N CYS A 41 -14.68 -4.85 -1.83
CA CYS A 41 -13.35 -5.44 -1.81
C CYS A 41 -13.46 -6.96 -1.88
N LEU A 42 -12.83 -7.59 -2.87
CA LEU A 42 -12.77 -9.05 -3.01
C LEU A 42 -11.41 -9.61 -2.55
N TRP A 43 -10.73 -8.91 -1.65
CA TRP A 43 -9.52 -9.44 -1.05
C TRP A 43 -9.85 -10.63 -0.15
N ASP A 44 -8.98 -11.65 -0.19
CA ASP A 44 -9.10 -12.84 0.66
C ASP A 44 -9.34 -12.47 2.13
N ASN A 45 -10.43 -13.03 2.68
CA ASN A 45 -10.88 -12.79 4.05
C ASN A 45 -11.06 -11.30 4.43
N CYS A 46 -11.43 -10.43 3.48
CA CYS A 46 -11.73 -9.04 3.79
C CYS A 46 -13.03 -8.93 4.62
N THR A 47 -12.92 -8.40 5.83
CA THR A 47 -14.07 -8.19 6.72
C THR A 47 -14.82 -6.89 6.46
N HIS A 48 -14.38 -6.11 5.46
CA HIS A 48 -15.01 -4.82 5.14
C HIS A 48 -16.24 -5.03 4.25
N SER A 49 -17.41 -5.12 4.90
CA SER A 49 -18.69 -5.40 4.23
C SER A 49 -19.28 -4.22 3.46
N LYS A 50 -18.90 -2.98 3.80
CA LYS A 50 -19.42 -1.79 3.12
C LYS A 50 -18.69 -1.54 1.80
N PRO A 51 -19.40 -1.12 0.74
CA PRO A 51 -18.77 -0.81 -0.54
C PRO A 51 -17.92 0.47 -0.40
N ILE A 52 -16.78 0.49 -1.06
CA ILE A 52 -15.74 1.52 -0.96
C ILE A 52 -15.73 2.30 -2.27
N LYS A 53 -15.63 3.63 -2.21
CA LYS A 53 -15.46 4.45 -3.42
C LYS A 53 -14.27 3.94 -4.23
N ARG A 54 -14.41 3.90 -5.55
CA ARG A 54 -13.36 3.38 -6.44
C ARG A 54 -12.00 4.06 -6.22
N GLU A 55 -11.95 5.38 -5.99
CA GLU A 55 -10.67 6.07 -5.73
C GLU A 55 -10.00 5.65 -4.41
N ASN A 56 -10.77 5.14 -3.46
CA ASN A 56 -10.30 4.74 -2.13
C ASN A 56 -9.91 3.27 -2.04
N LEU A 57 -10.27 2.47 -3.04
CA LEU A 57 -10.04 1.03 -3.02
C LEU A 57 -8.54 0.68 -3.01
N ALA A 58 -7.71 1.42 -3.76
CA ALA A 58 -6.26 1.19 -3.74
C ALA A 58 -5.66 1.41 -2.35
N ARG A 59 -6.07 2.50 -1.68
CA ARG A 59 -5.65 2.78 -0.29
C ARG A 59 -6.13 1.70 0.68
N HIS A 60 -7.36 1.23 0.51
CA HIS A 60 -7.87 0.11 1.30
C HIS A 60 -7.01 -1.14 1.08
N VAL A 61 -6.71 -1.52 -0.17
CA VAL A 61 -5.92 -2.73 -0.47
C VAL A 61 -4.49 -2.67 0.10
N VAL A 62 -3.88 -1.49 0.17
CA VAL A 62 -2.56 -1.32 0.82
C VAL A 62 -2.58 -1.79 2.28
N MET A 63 -3.70 -1.69 2.99
CA MET A 63 -3.82 -2.19 4.37
C MET A 63 -3.66 -3.71 4.46
N HIS A 64 -4.14 -4.44 3.45
CA HIS A 64 -4.01 -5.91 3.38
C HIS A 64 -2.58 -6.34 3.11
N LEU A 65 -1.79 -5.50 2.43
CA LEU A 65 -0.36 -5.70 2.23
C LEU A 65 0.44 -5.44 3.53
N GLY A 66 -0.23 -4.99 4.60
CA GLY A 66 0.35 -4.77 5.92
C GLY A 66 1.39 -3.66 5.96
N VAL A 67 1.36 -2.77 4.97
CA VAL A 67 2.31 -1.66 4.83
C VAL A 67 2.12 -0.71 5.99
N LYS A 68 3.23 -0.33 6.61
CA LYS A 68 3.30 0.70 7.65
C LYS A 68 4.29 1.77 7.23
N TRP A 69 4.06 2.96 7.73
CA TRP A 69 4.95 4.10 7.52
C TRP A 69 5.54 4.48 8.86
N LYS A 70 6.86 4.44 8.95
CA LYS A 70 7.59 4.84 10.14
C LYS A 70 8.20 6.21 9.92
N CYS A 71 8.11 7.09 10.91
CA CYS A 71 8.79 8.37 10.85
C CYS A 71 10.32 8.15 10.84
N GLY A 72 11.05 8.89 10.01
CA GLY A 72 12.51 8.76 9.93
C GLY A 72 13.25 9.22 11.20
N HIS A 73 12.62 10.05 12.05
CA HIS A 73 13.25 10.55 13.28
C HIS A 73 12.68 9.99 14.58
N CYS A 74 11.43 9.54 14.57
CA CYS A 74 10.81 8.97 15.75
C CYS A 74 10.41 7.51 15.48
N SER A 75 10.22 6.74 16.54
CA SER A 75 9.82 5.33 16.40
C SER A 75 8.31 5.15 16.19
N GLU A 76 7.56 6.23 15.90
CA GLU A 76 6.12 6.13 15.65
C GLU A 76 5.84 5.52 14.28
N MET A 77 4.86 4.62 14.26
CA MET A 77 4.40 3.91 13.07
C MET A 77 2.95 4.28 12.78
N PHE A 78 2.67 4.53 11.52
CA PHE A 78 1.38 4.91 11.01
C PHE A 78 0.90 3.86 10.02
N SER A 79 -0.41 3.66 9.95
CA SER A 79 -1.04 2.75 9.00
C SER A 79 -1.40 3.45 7.67
N ARG A 80 -1.00 4.71 7.48
CA ARG A 80 -1.30 5.54 6.30
C ARG A 80 -0.17 6.53 6.00
N ASP A 81 0.02 6.84 4.73
CA ASP A 81 1.02 7.81 4.25
C ASP A 81 0.71 9.25 4.69
N ASP A 82 -0.56 9.66 4.57
CA ASP A 82 -0.98 11.02 4.93
C ASP A 82 -0.87 11.28 6.43
N ALA A 83 -1.00 10.21 7.24
CA ALA A 83 -0.87 10.30 8.69
C ALA A 83 0.58 10.55 9.12
N VAL A 84 1.55 9.86 8.51
CA VAL A 84 2.97 10.09 8.81
C VAL A 84 3.44 11.44 8.29
N GLN A 85 2.97 11.87 7.10
CA GLN A 85 3.32 13.19 6.54
C GLN A 85 2.83 14.31 7.45
N ARG A 86 1.56 14.27 7.87
CA ARG A 86 1.03 15.25 8.83
C ARG A 86 1.71 15.19 10.19
N HIS A 87 2.16 14.00 10.63
CA HIS A 87 2.98 13.89 11.84
C HIS A 87 4.32 14.60 11.64
N ILE A 88 5.01 14.36 10.52
CA ILE A 88 6.28 15.01 10.19
C ILE A 88 6.09 16.53 10.14
N GLU A 89 5.09 17.04 9.44
CA GLU A 89 4.80 18.49 9.36
C GLU A 89 4.59 19.13 10.75
N ARG A 90 3.94 18.42 11.68
CA ARG A 90 3.66 18.92 13.04
C ARG A 90 4.85 18.79 13.98
N VAL A 91 5.68 17.78 13.82
CA VAL A 91 6.83 17.55 14.70
C VAL A 91 8.05 18.33 14.21
N PHE A 92 8.18 18.52 12.90
CA PHE A 92 9.28 19.21 12.23
C PHE A 92 8.83 20.58 11.71
N HIS A 93 8.75 21.56 12.62
CA HIS A 93 8.43 22.95 12.28
C HIS A 93 9.64 23.70 11.66
N GLY A 94 10.08 23.29 10.47
CA GLY A 94 10.81 24.18 9.55
C GLY A 94 12.34 24.24 9.64
N MET A 95 13.03 23.12 9.47
CA MET A 95 14.46 23.14 9.11
C MET A 95 14.72 22.16 7.97
N GLY A 96 14.87 22.71 6.75
CA GLY A 96 15.71 22.27 5.62
C GLY A 96 15.60 20.86 5.05
N ASP A 97 15.50 19.86 5.91
CA ASP A 97 15.58 18.44 5.64
C ASP A 97 14.28 17.81 6.16
N VAL A 98 13.27 17.71 5.28
CA VAL A 98 12.03 16.99 5.63
C VAL A 98 12.39 15.52 5.73
N PRO A 99 12.20 14.88 6.89
CA PRO A 99 12.48 13.46 6.97
C PRO A 99 11.54 12.66 6.10
N GLU A 100 12.14 11.85 5.24
CA GLU A 100 11.43 10.85 4.47
C GLU A 100 10.82 9.82 5.43
N ALA A 101 9.55 9.48 5.24
CA ALA A 101 8.93 8.38 5.95
C ALA A 101 9.47 7.05 5.41
N GLU A 102 9.95 6.18 6.30
CA GLU A 102 10.37 4.83 5.95
C GLU A 102 9.13 3.95 5.71
N VAL A 103 9.01 3.35 4.51
CA VAL A 103 7.92 2.42 4.20
C VAL A 103 8.33 1.00 4.62
N ILE A 104 7.63 0.47 5.61
CA ILE A 104 7.83 -0.90 6.12
C ILE A 104 6.77 -1.82 5.50
N PRO A 105 7.14 -2.71 4.57
CA PRO A 105 6.20 -3.71 4.04
C PRO A 105 5.78 -4.70 5.13
N GLY A 106 4.50 -5.07 5.17
CA GLY A 106 4.02 -6.06 6.14
C GLY A 106 4.40 -7.49 5.77
N ARG A 107 4.28 -8.43 6.71
CA ARG A 107 4.53 -9.88 6.49
C ARG A 107 3.67 -10.51 5.37
N GLU A 108 2.58 -9.85 5.00
CA GLU A 108 1.60 -10.27 3.99
C GLU A 108 1.83 -9.60 2.62
N ALA A 109 2.65 -8.54 2.58
CA ALA A 109 3.43 -8.28 1.38
C ALA A 109 4.35 -9.50 1.28
N CYS A 110 4.17 -10.28 0.22
CA CYS A 110 5.05 -11.40 -0.08
C CYS A 110 6.50 -10.89 0.12
N ALA A 111 7.37 -11.65 0.78
CA ALA A 111 8.67 -11.14 1.21
C ALA A 111 9.53 -10.75 -0.01
N PRO A 112 10.46 -9.79 0.11
CA PRO A 112 11.49 -9.64 -0.91
C PRO A 112 12.31 -10.94 -0.97
N ASP A 113 12.12 -11.72 -2.03
CA ASP A 113 13.23 -12.48 -2.57
C ASP A 113 14.14 -11.42 -3.19
N GLU A 114 15.24 -11.07 -2.51
CA GLU A 114 16.30 -10.24 -3.07
C GLU A 114 16.80 -10.89 -4.37
N PRO A 115 16.70 -10.24 -5.55
CA PRO A 115 17.69 -10.44 -6.60
C PRO A 115 18.91 -9.54 -6.29
N PRO A 116 20.13 -9.98 -6.63
CA PRO A 116 21.35 -9.63 -5.92
C PRO A 116 21.60 -8.13 -5.91
N ILE A 117 22.03 -7.63 -4.74
CA ILE A 117 22.76 -6.38 -4.58
C ILE A 117 23.74 -6.25 -5.74
N LYS A 118 23.43 -5.41 -6.73
CA LYS A 118 24.43 -4.98 -7.69
C LYS A 118 25.40 -4.11 -6.90
N ARG A 119 26.48 -4.72 -6.42
CA ARG A 119 27.61 -4.00 -5.86
C ARG A 119 27.96 -2.90 -6.86
N PRO A 120 28.14 -1.64 -6.43
CA PRO A 120 28.64 -0.62 -7.34
C PRO A 120 29.98 -1.12 -7.88
N ARG A 121 30.13 -1.09 -9.21
CA ARG A 121 31.46 -1.15 -9.82
C ARG A 121 32.20 0.11 -9.36
N THR A 122 32.97 -0.01 -8.29
CA THR A 122 34.15 0.83 -8.12
C THR A 122 35.12 0.55 -9.26
N ALA A 123 35.76 1.64 -9.72
CA ALA A 123 36.56 1.82 -10.93
C ALA A 123 37.42 0.63 -11.37
#